data_AF-A0A6I5R3Z9-F1
#
_entry.id   AF-A0A6I5R3Z9-F1
#
_cell.length_a   1.000
_cell.length_b   1.000
_cell.length_c   1.000
_cell.angle_alpha   90.00
_cell.angle_beta   90.00
_cell.angle_gamma   90.00
#
_symmetry.space_group_name_H-M   'P 1'
#
loop_
_entity.id
_entity.type
_entity.pdbx_description
1 polymer ?
#
loop_
_entity_poly.entity_id
_entity_poly.type
_entity_poly.pdbx_seq_one_letter_code
_entity_poly.pdbx_strand_id
1 'polypeptide(L)'
;MNVIDYLRISLIDRCNFQCQYCMPEGADLVYALQQDWLTREELLTLLQAVFIPVGFTRFRLTGGEPLLRPDVVTIVQDIAALPQTQDLAMTTNGFLLAQKAPALWEAGLRRINISLDSLDPETFQTIIGGRGRSRWHEVWAGIQAAHRIGFAPLKLNVVVIPGVNDGEVLDLAALTLDHDWHVRFIEFMPIGNGDLFQAQGWVPSEELRQRIRDRWGLTDGTVRGNGPADVFQIPGAQGTLGFISQMSECFCDRCNRMRLSADGWLRPCLLNETGQINLRELLRAGVPLAEIREQVSRLVFAKPEINFKMRDSGVTGAYSRTMSQIGG
;
A
#
# COMPACT_ATOMS: atom_id res chain seq x y z
N MET A 1 9.79 11.99 19.40
CA MET A 1 9.79 11.79 17.93
C MET A 1 9.16 10.44 17.65
N ASN A 2 8.30 10.34 16.63
CA ASN A 2 7.72 9.06 16.23
C ASN A 2 8.83 8.14 15.72
N VAL A 3 8.87 6.91 16.21
CA VAL A 3 9.85 5.91 15.78
C VAL A 3 9.55 5.52 14.34
N ILE A 4 10.54 5.61 13.45
CA ILE A 4 10.44 5.21 12.05
C ILE A 4 10.91 3.75 11.96
N ASP A 5 9.98 2.82 12.07
CA ASP A 5 10.22 1.37 12.13
C ASP A 5 9.59 0.59 10.96
N TYR A 6 8.93 1.30 10.04
CA TYR A 6 8.10 0.73 8.99
C TYR A 6 8.68 0.94 7.59
N LEU A 7 9.04 -0.15 6.92
CA LEU A 7 9.56 -0.12 5.56
C LEU A 7 8.58 -0.76 4.58
N ARG A 8 8.19 0.00 3.56
CA ARG A 8 7.40 -0.50 2.43
C ARG A 8 8.33 -0.82 1.27
N ILE A 9 8.30 -2.06 0.80
CA ILE A 9 9.23 -2.61 -0.19
C ILE A 9 8.44 -2.95 -1.46
N SER A 10 8.65 -2.17 -2.52
CA SER A 10 8.16 -2.48 -3.85
C SER A 10 9.06 -3.55 -4.46
N LEU A 11 8.49 -4.73 -4.71
CA LEU A 11 9.24 -5.87 -5.22
C LEU A 11 9.36 -5.88 -6.74
N ILE A 12 8.46 -5.18 -7.41
CA ILE A 12 8.29 -5.14 -8.86
C ILE A 12 7.57 -3.84 -9.21
N ASP A 13 7.78 -3.27 -10.38
CA ASP A 13 7.09 -2.05 -10.84
C ASP A 13 5.97 -2.34 -11.86
N ARG A 14 5.83 -3.60 -12.28
CA ARG A 14 4.78 -4.08 -13.19
C ARG A 14 3.52 -4.48 -12.43
N CYS A 15 2.38 -4.25 -13.07
CA CYS A 15 1.06 -4.66 -12.59
C CYS A 15 0.27 -5.33 -13.72
N ASN A 16 -0.63 -6.24 -13.36
CA ASN A 16 -1.57 -6.89 -14.28
C ASN A 16 -2.86 -6.06 -14.46
N PHE A 17 -3.06 -5.01 -13.69
CA PHE A 17 -4.13 -4.01 -13.84
C PHE A 17 -3.57 -2.68 -14.35
N GLN A 18 -4.42 -1.85 -14.95
CA GLN A 18 -4.12 -0.50 -15.44
C GLN A 18 -5.08 0.48 -14.81
N CYS A 19 -5.11 0.51 -13.47
CA CYS A 19 -6.12 1.27 -12.75
C CYS A 19 -6.01 2.76 -13.10
N GLN A 20 -7.12 3.40 -13.45
CA GLN A 20 -7.13 4.77 -13.98
C GLN A 20 -6.40 5.77 -13.06
N TYR A 21 -6.55 5.59 -11.74
CA TYR A 21 -5.93 6.43 -10.73
C TYR A 21 -4.44 6.16 -10.47
N CYS A 22 -3.94 5.00 -10.87
CA CYS A 22 -2.58 4.55 -10.59
C CYS A 22 -1.70 4.65 -11.83
N MET A 23 -2.24 4.26 -12.98
CA MET A 23 -1.58 4.22 -14.28
C MET A 23 -2.59 4.69 -15.34
N PRO A 24 -2.68 6.00 -15.60
CA PRO A 24 -3.63 6.56 -16.56
C PRO A 24 -3.36 6.05 -17.98
N GLU A 25 -4.41 5.94 -18.79
CA GLU A 25 -4.28 5.55 -20.20
C GLU A 25 -3.42 6.55 -20.97
N GLY A 26 -2.43 6.04 -21.71
CA GLY A 26 -1.51 6.87 -22.50
C GLY A 26 -0.27 7.36 -21.75
N ALA A 27 -0.08 7.03 -20.47
CA ALA A 27 1.20 7.25 -19.81
C ALA A 27 2.29 6.37 -20.44
N ASP A 28 3.34 6.99 -20.97
CA ASP A 28 4.58 6.32 -21.38
C ASP A 28 5.33 5.82 -20.14
N LEU A 29 4.88 4.69 -19.60
CA LEU A 29 5.50 4.07 -18.44
C LEU A 29 6.79 3.36 -18.86
N VAL A 30 7.92 4.00 -18.55
CA VAL A 30 9.23 3.34 -18.61
C VAL A 30 9.35 2.42 -17.40
N TYR A 31 8.96 1.16 -17.59
CA TYR A 31 9.21 0.11 -16.60
C TYR A 31 10.71 -0.21 -16.53
N ALA A 32 11.21 -0.40 -15.32
CA ALA A 32 12.52 -0.98 -15.09
C ALA A 32 12.59 -2.35 -15.79
N LEU A 33 13.74 -2.64 -16.40
CA LEU A 33 13.99 -3.98 -16.91
C LEU A 33 14.08 -4.92 -15.70
N GLN A 34 13.74 -6.20 -15.89
CA GLN A 34 13.76 -7.16 -14.77
C GLN A 34 15.14 -7.25 -14.09
N GLN A 35 16.22 -7.06 -14.86
CA GLN A 35 17.61 -6.99 -14.38
C GLN A 35 17.92 -5.78 -13.49
N ASP A 36 17.05 -4.77 -13.52
CA ASP A 36 17.15 -3.55 -12.75
C ASP A 36 16.43 -3.69 -11.41
N TRP A 37 15.64 -4.74 -11.18
CA TRP A 37 15.07 -4.94 -9.84
C TRP A 37 16.16 -5.39 -8.85
N LEU A 38 15.98 -5.01 -7.58
CA LEU A 38 16.74 -5.60 -6.49
C LEU A 38 16.57 -7.12 -6.49
N THR A 39 17.69 -7.84 -6.58
CA THR A 39 17.67 -9.29 -6.46
C THR A 39 17.26 -9.69 -5.04
N ARG A 40 16.88 -10.95 -4.87
CA ARG A 40 16.59 -11.52 -3.55
C ARG A 40 17.78 -11.36 -2.60
N GLU A 41 19.01 -11.64 -3.05
CA GLU A 41 20.19 -11.48 -2.20
C GLU A 41 20.47 -10.02 -1.85
N GLU A 42 20.34 -9.11 -2.83
CA GLU A 42 20.51 -7.66 -2.60
C GLU A 42 19.50 -7.15 -1.57
N LEU A 43 18.23 -7.54 -1.69
CA LEU A 43 17.17 -7.18 -0.75
C LEU A 43 17.49 -7.69 0.66
N LEU A 44 17.84 -8.97 0.80
CA LEU A 44 18.17 -9.54 2.12
C LEU A 44 19.42 -8.91 2.74
N THR A 45 20.41 -8.56 1.92
CA THR A 45 21.62 -7.86 2.38
C THR A 45 21.24 -6.49 2.94
N LEU A 46 20.43 -5.71 2.23
CA LEU A 46 19.96 -4.43 2.71
C LEU A 46 19.10 -4.57 3.98
N LEU A 47 18.21 -5.55 4.05
CA LEU A 47 17.38 -5.77 5.24
C LEU A 47 18.23 -6.08 6.47
N GLN A 48 19.16 -7.02 6.37
CA GLN A 48 19.96 -7.49 7.51
C GLN A 48 21.06 -6.51 7.93
N ALA A 49 21.77 -5.91 6.97
CA ALA A 49 22.95 -5.10 7.28
C ALA A 49 22.65 -3.60 7.41
N VAL A 50 21.53 -3.14 6.83
CA VAL A 50 21.19 -1.72 6.76
C VAL A 50 19.91 -1.44 7.54
N PHE A 51 18.76 -1.96 7.11
CA PHE A 51 17.46 -1.54 7.66
C PHE A 51 17.19 -2.03 9.08
N ILE A 52 17.37 -3.32 9.37
CA ILE A 52 17.15 -3.86 10.72
C ILE A 52 18.06 -3.16 11.75
N PRO A 53 19.37 -2.98 11.49
CA PRO A 53 20.25 -2.21 12.39
C PRO A 53 19.85 -0.74 12.60
N VAL A 54 19.17 -0.13 11.62
CA VAL A 54 18.63 1.25 11.74
C VAL A 54 17.35 1.29 12.59
N GLY A 55 16.67 0.16 12.78
CA GLY A 55 15.47 0.03 13.61
C GLY A 55 14.20 -0.39 12.87
N PHE A 56 14.29 -0.74 11.58
CA PHE A 56 13.14 -1.27 10.84
C PHE A 56 12.85 -2.70 11.28
N THR A 57 11.62 -2.92 11.75
CA THR A 57 11.15 -4.25 12.22
C THR A 57 9.81 -4.64 11.60
N ARG A 58 9.16 -3.71 10.88
CA ARG A 58 7.87 -3.91 10.22
C ARG A 58 8.02 -3.72 8.72
N PHE A 59 7.68 -4.75 7.96
CA PHE A 59 7.86 -4.79 6.51
C PHE A 59 6.53 -4.94 5.80
N ARG A 60 6.31 -4.12 4.77
CA ARG A 60 5.19 -4.28 3.84
C ARG A 60 5.67 -4.52 2.43
N LEU A 61 5.37 -5.70 1.91
CA LEU A 61 5.63 -6.05 0.53
C LEU A 61 4.53 -5.48 -0.38
N THR A 62 4.95 -4.87 -1.48
CA THR A 62 4.09 -4.24 -2.48
C THR A 62 4.76 -4.35 -3.85
N GLY A 63 4.30 -3.59 -4.83
CA GLY A 63 4.90 -3.51 -6.16
C GLY A 63 4.22 -2.40 -6.96
N GLY A 64 4.14 -2.62 -8.28
CA GLY A 64 2.84 -2.75 -8.93
C GLY A 64 2.07 -3.90 -8.29
N GLU A 65 2.05 -5.09 -8.89
CA GLU A 65 1.45 -6.29 -8.28
C GLU A 65 2.52 -7.28 -7.80
N PRO A 66 2.78 -7.41 -6.48
CA PRO A 66 3.85 -8.26 -5.96
C PRO A 66 3.68 -9.74 -6.31
N LEU A 67 2.44 -10.23 -6.48
CA LEU A 67 2.20 -11.64 -6.81
C LEU A 67 2.69 -12.03 -8.21
N LEU A 68 3.01 -11.06 -9.08
CA LEU A 68 3.64 -11.31 -10.38
C LEU A 68 5.13 -11.67 -10.27
N ARG A 69 5.77 -11.35 -9.14
CA ARG A 69 7.19 -11.65 -8.94
C ARG A 69 7.37 -13.17 -8.74
N PRO A 70 8.18 -13.86 -9.57
CA PRO A 70 8.27 -15.33 -9.53
C PRO A 70 8.74 -15.90 -8.19
N ASP A 71 9.69 -15.23 -7.53
CA ASP A 71 10.30 -15.63 -6.26
C ASP A 71 9.63 -15.00 -5.03
N VAL A 72 8.41 -14.45 -5.15
CA VAL A 72 7.72 -13.74 -4.05
C VAL A 72 7.52 -14.60 -2.81
N VAL A 73 7.19 -15.89 -2.97
CA VAL A 73 7.00 -16.81 -1.84
C VAL A 73 8.31 -16.99 -1.08
N THR A 74 9.42 -17.13 -1.80
CA THR A 74 10.73 -17.30 -1.20
C THR A 74 11.20 -16.02 -0.50
N ILE A 75 10.93 -14.85 -1.08
CA ILE A 75 11.21 -13.55 -0.42
C ILE A 75 10.43 -13.43 0.89
N VAL A 76 9.15 -13.80 0.89
CA VAL A 76 8.34 -13.82 2.12
C VAL A 76 8.98 -14.75 3.16
N GLN A 77 9.37 -15.95 2.76
CA GLN A 77 9.99 -16.93 3.65
C GLN A 77 11.26 -16.39 4.30
N ASP A 78 12.14 -15.75 3.52
CA ASP A 78 13.38 -15.23 4.07
C ASP A 78 13.15 -14.07 5.04
N ILE A 79 12.25 -13.14 4.71
CA ILE A 79 11.95 -11.99 5.58
C ILE A 79 11.27 -12.46 6.86
N ALA A 80 10.36 -13.43 6.78
CA ALA A 80 9.69 -14.02 7.93
C ALA A 80 10.67 -14.79 8.83
N ALA A 81 11.73 -15.38 8.26
CA ALA A 81 12.76 -16.09 9.02
C ALA A 81 13.72 -15.16 9.78
N LEU A 82 13.74 -13.85 9.49
CA LEU A 82 14.55 -12.89 10.24
C LEU A 82 13.96 -12.69 11.64
N PRO A 83 14.70 -12.99 12.73
CA PRO A 83 14.19 -12.91 14.10
C PRO A 83 13.70 -11.51 14.52
N GLN A 84 14.19 -10.45 13.85
CA GLN A 84 13.84 -9.05 14.13
C GLN A 84 12.56 -8.60 13.43
N THR A 85 12.01 -9.41 12.50
CA THR A 85 10.75 -9.10 11.82
C THR A 85 9.59 -9.27 12.80
N GLN A 86 9.06 -8.15 13.27
CA GLN A 86 7.89 -8.10 14.16
C GLN A 86 6.58 -8.15 13.40
N ASP A 87 6.56 -7.61 12.18
CA ASP A 87 5.37 -7.56 11.33
C ASP A 87 5.75 -7.70 9.86
N LEU A 88 5.11 -8.65 9.17
CA LEU A 88 5.22 -8.83 7.73
C LEU A 88 3.82 -8.86 7.12
N ALA A 89 3.58 -7.91 6.20
CA ALA A 89 2.33 -7.82 5.48
C ALA A 89 2.55 -7.65 3.98
N MET A 90 1.56 -8.02 3.17
CA MET A 90 1.56 -7.77 1.73
C MET A 90 0.39 -6.87 1.32
N THR A 91 0.55 -6.05 0.29
CA THR A 91 -0.55 -5.38 -0.42
C THR A 91 -0.64 -5.94 -1.84
N THR A 92 -1.81 -6.44 -2.24
CA THR A 92 -2.07 -7.04 -3.56
C THR A 92 -3.43 -6.61 -4.08
N ASN A 93 -3.65 -6.68 -5.39
CA ASN A 93 -4.97 -6.56 -6.00
C ASN A 93 -5.81 -7.85 -5.90
N GLY A 94 -5.26 -8.94 -5.35
CA GLY A 94 -6.00 -10.17 -5.06
C GLY A 94 -6.17 -11.13 -6.24
N PHE A 95 -5.87 -10.72 -7.48
CA PHE A 95 -6.17 -11.52 -8.68
C PHE A 95 -5.49 -12.90 -8.68
N LEU A 96 -4.21 -12.97 -8.26
CA LEU A 96 -3.45 -14.21 -8.17
C LEU A 96 -3.49 -14.83 -6.76
N LEU A 97 -4.25 -14.23 -5.84
CA LEU A 97 -4.17 -14.58 -4.43
C LEU A 97 -4.73 -15.97 -4.16
N ALA A 98 -5.82 -16.38 -4.82
CA ALA A 98 -6.40 -17.71 -4.62
C ALA A 98 -5.38 -18.84 -4.84
N GLN A 99 -4.49 -18.68 -5.82
CA GLN A 99 -3.47 -19.68 -6.17
C GLN A 99 -2.24 -19.61 -5.24
N LYS A 100 -1.86 -18.41 -4.79
CA LYS A 100 -0.61 -18.19 -4.04
C LYS A 100 -0.79 -18.16 -2.52
N ALA A 101 -2.02 -17.95 -2.04
CA ALA A 101 -2.31 -17.79 -0.62
C ALA A 101 -1.80 -18.96 0.26
N PRO A 102 -1.97 -20.25 -0.12
CA PRO A 102 -1.44 -21.36 0.68
C PRO A 102 0.09 -21.28 0.83
N ALA A 103 0.81 -21.09 -0.28
CA ALA A 103 2.27 -21.01 -0.26
C ALA A 103 2.79 -19.79 0.52
N LEU A 104 2.10 -18.64 0.41
CA LEU A 104 2.44 -17.44 1.19
C LEU A 104 2.21 -17.65 2.69
N TRP A 105 1.15 -18.36 3.06
CA TRP A 105 0.87 -18.71 4.46
C TRP A 105 1.94 -19.64 5.02
N GLU A 106 2.30 -20.71 4.31
CA GLU A 106 3.38 -21.61 4.71
C GLU A 106 4.74 -20.90 4.81
N ALA A 107 4.99 -19.92 3.94
CA ALA A 107 6.18 -19.07 4.00
C ALA A 107 6.20 -18.11 5.20
N GLY A 108 5.15 -18.04 6.01
CA GLY A 108 5.11 -17.22 7.23
C GLY A 108 4.37 -15.90 7.10
N LEU A 109 3.75 -15.59 5.95
CA LEU A 109 2.88 -14.42 5.83
C LEU A 109 1.59 -14.63 6.63
N ARG A 110 1.19 -13.65 7.43
CA ARG A 110 -0.05 -13.71 8.23
C ARG A 110 -1.04 -12.60 7.91
N ARG A 111 -0.56 -11.50 7.32
CA ARG A 111 -1.35 -10.28 7.11
C ARG A 111 -1.33 -9.84 5.65
N ILE A 112 -2.49 -9.46 5.15
CA ILE A 112 -2.67 -9.01 3.78
C ILE A 112 -3.61 -7.81 3.72
N ASN A 113 -3.31 -6.93 2.79
CA ASN A 113 -4.17 -5.86 2.35
C ASN A 113 -4.54 -6.14 0.90
N ILE A 114 -5.84 -6.17 0.60
CA ILE A 114 -6.34 -6.40 -0.73
C ILE A 114 -6.99 -5.11 -1.21
N SER A 115 -6.58 -4.61 -2.38
CA SER A 115 -7.26 -3.49 -3.03
C SER A 115 -8.50 -4.01 -3.75
N LEU A 116 -9.68 -3.55 -3.35
CA LEU A 116 -10.97 -3.86 -3.94
C LEU A 116 -11.80 -2.58 -3.97
N ASP A 117 -11.79 -1.88 -5.10
CA ASP A 117 -12.42 -0.57 -5.19
C ASP A 117 -13.92 -0.63 -5.47
N SER A 118 -14.49 -1.80 -5.78
CA SER A 118 -15.92 -1.93 -6.09
C SER A 118 -16.41 -3.38 -5.90
N LEU A 119 -17.64 -3.55 -5.42
CA LEU A 119 -18.36 -4.82 -5.37
C LEU A 119 -19.13 -5.08 -6.67
N ASP A 120 -19.45 -4.04 -7.42
CA ASP A 120 -20.03 -4.15 -8.75
C ASP A 120 -18.97 -4.52 -9.82
N PRO A 121 -19.12 -5.65 -10.54
CA PRO A 121 -18.13 -6.09 -11.51
C PRO A 121 -17.86 -5.11 -12.66
N GLU A 122 -18.84 -4.30 -13.06
CA GLU A 122 -18.71 -3.33 -14.16
C GLU A 122 -17.95 -2.08 -13.72
N THR A 123 -18.30 -1.54 -12.55
CA THR A 123 -17.61 -0.43 -11.90
C THR A 123 -16.17 -0.81 -11.55
N PHE A 124 -15.96 -2.02 -11.01
CA PHE A 124 -14.63 -2.57 -10.80
C PHE A 124 -13.82 -2.61 -12.10
N GLN A 125 -14.38 -3.12 -13.19
CA GLN A 125 -13.71 -3.20 -14.49
C GLN A 125 -13.37 -1.81 -15.07
N THR A 126 -14.26 -0.84 -14.87
CA THR A 126 -14.01 0.57 -15.21
C THR A 126 -12.77 1.07 -14.46
N ILE A 127 -12.71 0.87 -13.14
CA ILE A 127 -11.61 1.36 -12.31
C ILE A 127 -10.27 0.71 -12.67
N ILE A 128 -10.21 -0.62 -12.82
CA ILE A 128 -8.94 -1.34 -13.05
C ILE A 128 -8.42 -1.25 -14.49
N GLY A 129 -9.25 -0.73 -15.40
CA GLY A 129 -8.93 -0.55 -16.82
C GLY A 129 -8.61 -1.83 -17.58
N GLY A 130 -8.11 -1.65 -18.80
CA GLY A 130 -7.77 -2.72 -19.74
C GLY A 130 -8.98 -3.29 -20.50
N ARG A 131 -8.69 -4.00 -21.61
CA ARG A 131 -9.70 -4.67 -22.45
C ARG A 131 -9.78 -6.15 -22.09
N GLY A 132 -10.96 -6.71 -21.85
CA GLY A 132 -11.13 -8.16 -21.64
C GLY A 132 -12.29 -8.56 -20.74
N ARG A 133 -12.24 -9.83 -20.28
CA ARG A 133 -13.20 -10.41 -19.33
C ARG A 133 -13.04 -9.76 -17.95
N SER A 134 -14.16 -9.62 -17.24
CA SER A 134 -14.17 -9.14 -15.84
C SER A 134 -13.25 -10.02 -14.99
N ARG A 135 -12.36 -9.36 -14.24
CA ARG A 135 -11.40 -9.99 -13.31
C ARG A 135 -11.92 -10.03 -11.87
N TRP A 136 -13.15 -9.56 -11.67
CA TRP A 136 -13.75 -9.40 -10.35
C TRP A 136 -13.90 -10.74 -9.61
N HIS A 137 -14.34 -11.78 -10.33
CA HIS A 137 -14.56 -13.11 -9.76
C HIS A 137 -13.26 -13.73 -9.22
N GLU A 138 -12.14 -13.56 -9.92
CA GLU A 138 -10.83 -14.03 -9.49
C GLU A 138 -10.33 -13.29 -8.26
N VAL A 139 -10.52 -11.96 -8.21
CA VAL A 139 -10.18 -11.15 -7.03
C VAL A 139 -11.04 -11.56 -5.82
N TRP A 140 -12.35 -11.71 -6.01
CA TRP A 140 -13.26 -12.14 -4.95
C TRP A 140 -12.94 -13.55 -4.45
N ALA A 141 -12.64 -14.49 -5.36
CA ALA A 141 -12.16 -15.82 -5.01
C ALA A 141 -10.83 -15.75 -4.23
N GLY A 142 -9.95 -14.82 -4.59
CA GLY A 142 -8.72 -14.52 -3.86
C GLY A 142 -8.98 -14.07 -2.42
N ILE A 143 -9.90 -13.13 -2.21
CA ILE A 143 -10.32 -12.65 -0.89
C ILE A 143 -10.87 -13.81 -0.05
N GLN A 144 -11.79 -14.60 -0.61
CA GLN A 144 -12.39 -15.75 0.08
C GLN A 144 -11.36 -16.84 0.41
N ALA A 145 -10.40 -17.11 -0.48
CA ALA A 145 -9.32 -18.05 -0.21
C ALA A 145 -8.44 -17.57 0.96
N ALA A 146 -8.10 -16.28 0.97
CA ALA A 146 -7.29 -15.70 2.04
C ALA A 146 -8.01 -15.72 3.39
N HIS A 147 -9.30 -15.41 3.42
CA HIS A 147 -10.11 -15.53 4.63
C HIS A 147 -10.15 -16.97 5.15
N ARG A 148 -10.42 -17.95 4.28
CA ARG A 148 -10.48 -19.38 4.66
C ARG A 148 -9.16 -19.94 5.21
N ILE A 149 -8.02 -19.46 4.70
CA ILE A 149 -6.69 -19.87 5.18
C ILE A 149 -6.39 -19.30 6.57
N GLY A 150 -7.01 -18.19 6.95
CA GLY A 150 -6.84 -17.56 8.26
C GLY A 150 -5.93 -16.33 8.25
N PHE A 151 -5.77 -15.66 7.10
CA PHE A 151 -5.09 -14.36 7.07
C PHE A 151 -5.85 -13.35 7.94
N ALA A 152 -5.20 -12.84 8.99
CA ALA A 152 -5.83 -11.97 9.98
C ALA A 152 -4.87 -10.89 10.52
N PRO A 153 -5.32 -9.62 10.64
CA PRO A 153 -6.55 -9.10 10.05
C PRO A 153 -6.47 -9.06 8.52
N LEU A 154 -7.53 -9.51 7.84
CA LEU A 154 -7.72 -9.30 6.41
C LEU A 154 -8.23 -7.87 6.19
N LYS A 155 -7.49 -7.08 5.40
CA LYS A 155 -7.83 -5.68 5.16
C LYS A 155 -8.26 -5.46 3.73
N LEU A 156 -9.43 -4.87 3.52
CA LEU A 156 -9.84 -4.36 2.21
C LEU A 156 -9.51 -2.88 2.14
N ASN A 157 -8.92 -2.46 1.03
CA ASN A 157 -8.62 -1.06 0.71
C ASN A 157 -9.51 -0.63 -0.45
N VAL A 158 -10.25 0.45 -0.24
CA VAL A 158 -11.14 1.06 -1.23
C VAL A 158 -10.70 2.50 -1.43
N VAL A 159 -10.22 2.84 -2.61
CA VAL A 159 -10.06 4.24 -3.01
C VAL A 159 -11.41 4.76 -3.45
N VAL A 160 -11.95 5.77 -2.74
CA VAL A 160 -13.27 6.32 -3.04
C VAL A 160 -13.15 7.44 -4.07
N ILE A 161 -13.70 7.19 -5.25
CA ILE A 161 -13.69 8.04 -6.43
C ILE A 161 -15.10 8.65 -6.61
N PRO A 162 -15.25 9.98 -6.49
CA PRO A 162 -16.55 10.65 -6.65
C PRO A 162 -17.19 10.34 -8.00
N GLY A 163 -18.48 9.94 -7.99
CA GLY A 163 -19.26 9.65 -9.19
C GLY A 163 -18.94 8.31 -9.85
N VAL A 164 -18.07 7.50 -9.25
CA VAL A 164 -17.69 6.18 -9.78
C VAL A 164 -18.10 5.07 -8.81
N ASN A 165 -17.54 5.05 -7.59
CA ASN A 165 -17.81 4.00 -6.59
C ASN A 165 -18.24 4.55 -5.23
N ASP A 166 -18.42 5.87 -5.08
CA ASP A 166 -18.81 6.48 -3.81
C ASP A 166 -20.24 6.12 -3.37
N GLY A 167 -21.07 5.63 -4.30
CA GLY A 167 -22.36 5.03 -4.02
C GLY A 167 -22.29 3.67 -3.29
N GLU A 168 -21.18 2.93 -3.42
CA GLU A 168 -21.02 1.57 -2.88
C GLU A 168 -20.50 1.55 -1.43
N VAL A 169 -20.26 2.71 -0.82
CA VAL A 169 -19.64 2.83 0.52
C VAL A 169 -20.41 2.06 1.59
N LEU A 170 -21.75 2.09 1.53
CA LEU A 170 -22.57 1.35 2.49
C LEU A 170 -22.47 -0.17 2.27
N ASP A 171 -22.50 -0.64 1.03
CA ASP A 171 -22.40 -2.07 0.72
C ASP A 171 -21.03 -2.63 1.08
N LEU A 172 -19.97 -1.88 0.82
CA LEU A 172 -18.61 -2.20 1.26
C LEU A 172 -18.48 -2.21 2.79
N ALA A 173 -19.13 -1.27 3.48
CA ALA A 173 -19.15 -1.23 4.94
C ALA A 173 -19.92 -2.42 5.53
N ALA A 174 -21.01 -2.85 4.87
CA ALA A 174 -21.84 -3.98 5.28
C ALA A 174 -21.06 -5.30 5.35
N LEU A 175 -19.99 -5.46 4.56
CA LEU A 175 -19.08 -6.63 4.67
C LEU A 175 -18.55 -6.85 6.08
N THR A 176 -18.38 -5.78 6.87
CA THR A 176 -17.87 -5.88 8.25
C THR A 176 -18.90 -6.44 9.23
N LEU A 177 -20.19 -6.48 8.86
CA LEU A 177 -21.23 -7.08 9.70
C LEU A 177 -21.02 -8.59 9.82
N ASP A 178 -20.76 -9.24 8.69
CA ASP A 178 -20.68 -10.70 8.58
C ASP A 178 -19.25 -11.24 8.64
N HIS A 179 -18.25 -10.39 8.44
CA HIS A 179 -16.84 -10.77 8.42
C HIS A 179 -16.00 -9.95 9.40
N ASP A 180 -15.00 -10.58 10.01
CA ASP A 180 -13.97 -9.96 10.85
C ASP A 180 -12.94 -9.11 10.06
N TRP A 181 -13.37 -8.60 8.90
CA TRP A 181 -12.54 -7.84 7.98
C TRP A 181 -12.40 -6.39 8.41
N HIS A 182 -11.28 -5.78 8.01
CA HIS A 182 -11.06 -4.36 8.18
C HIS A 182 -11.17 -3.63 6.84
N VAL A 183 -12.33 -3.03 6.58
CA VAL A 183 -12.60 -2.29 5.33
C VAL A 183 -12.13 -0.85 5.51
N ARG A 184 -11.27 -0.37 4.61
CA ARG A 184 -10.68 0.96 4.68
C ARG A 184 -11.02 1.80 3.48
N PHE A 185 -11.67 2.92 3.73
CA PHE A 185 -11.94 3.95 2.75
C PHE A 185 -10.78 4.94 2.71
N ILE A 186 -10.28 5.19 1.51
CA ILE A 186 -9.13 6.05 1.24
C ILE A 186 -9.60 7.20 0.38
N GLU A 187 -9.37 8.42 0.85
CA GLU A 187 -9.65 9.61 0.04
C GLU A 187 -8.77 9.57 -1.22
N PHE A 188 -9.38 9.75 -2.38
CA PHE A 188 -8.64 9.81 -3.61
C PHE A 188 -7.60 10.95 -3.60
N MET A 189 -6.38 10.67 -4.09
CA MET A 189 -5.32 11.66 -4.31
C MET A 189 -4.99 11.76 -5.80
N PRO A 190 -5.06 12.95 -6.42
CA PRO A 190 -4.74 13.15 -7.83
C PRO A 190 -3.22 13.23 -8.07
N ILE A 191 -2.46 12.18 -7.72
CA ILE A 191 -1.01 12.15 -8.00
C ILE A 191 -0.80 11.89 -9.49
N GLY A 192 -0.24 12.88 -10.20
CA GLY A 192 0.15 12.73 -11.61
C GLY A 192 -1.01 12.68 -12.60
N ASN A 193 -2.25 12.96 -12.16
CA ASN A 193 -3.47 12.85 -12.95
C ASN A 193 -4.38 14.06 -12.76
N GLY A 194 -4.00 15.20 -13.33
CA GLY A 194 -4.80 16.43 -13.26
C GLY A 194 -6.13 16.34 -14.02
N ASP A 195 -6.19 15.50 -15.06
CA ASP A 195 -7.34 15.43 -15.98
C ASP A 195 -8.49 14.56 -15.46
N LEU A 196 -8.29 13.75 -14.41
CA LEU A 196 -9.34 12.86 -13.90
C LEU A 196 -10.49 13.61 -13.21
N PHE A 197 -10.42 14.93 -12.94
CA PHE A 197 -11.50 15.63 -12.23
C PHE A 197 -11.72 17.10 -12.65
N GLN A 198 -12.98 17.45 -12.94
CA GLN A 198 -13.44 18.83 -13.21
C GLN A 198 -14.49 19.38 -12.22
N ALA A 199 -14.97 18.63 -11.20
CA ALA A 199 -16.01 19.12 -10.28
C ALA A 199 -15.73 18.95 -8.77
N GLN A 200 -15.29 17.77 -8.31
CA GLN A 200 -14.92 17.51 -6.91
C GLN A 200 -13.81 16.45 -6.88
N GLY A 201 -12.66 16.77 -6.29
CA GLY A 201 -11.46 15.94 -6.37
C GLY A 201 -11.41 14.74 -5.41
N TRP A 202 -12.22 14.73 -4.35
CA TRP A 202 -12.30 13.64 -3.38
C TRP A 202 -13.62 13.73 -2.58
N VAL A 203 -14.05 12.62 -1.97
CA VAL A 203 -15.15 12.61 -0.99
C VAL A 203 -14.55 12.70 0.43
N PRO A 204 -14.94 13.69 1.25
CA PRO A 204 -14.41 13.81 2.61
C PRO A 204 -14.77 12.60 3.48
N SER A 205 -13.81 12.15 4.29
CA SER A 205 -14.01 11.00 5.18
C SER A 205 -15.14 11.20 6.21
N GLU A 206 -15.41 12.43 6.67
CA GLU A 206 -16.58 12.68 7.54
C GLU A 206 -17.91 12.48 6.83
N GLU A 207 -17.99 12.78 5.54
CA GLU A 207 -19.21 12.53 4.77
C GLU A 207 -19.52 11.03 4.70
N LEU A 208 -18.48 10.22 4.44
CA LEU A 208 -18.61 8.77 4.43
C LEU A 208 -18.99 8.23 5.82
N ARG A 209 -18.37 8.76 6.89
CA ARG A 209 -18.72 8.43 8.27
C ARG A 209 -20.18 8.76 8.59
N GLN A 210 -20.67 9.92 8.15
CA GLN A 210 -22.06 10.32 8.36
C GLN A 210 -23.04 9.39 7.64
N ARG A 211 -22.79 9.04 6.37
CA ARG A 211 -23.62 8.09 5.61
C ARG A 211 -23.77 6.75 6.36
N ILE A 212 -22.67 6.22 6.91
CA ILE A 212 -22.67 4.98 7.70
C ILE A 212 -23.39 5.17 9.05
N ARG A 213 -23.14 6.29 9.71
CA ARG A 213 -23.76 6.66 10.99
C ARG A 213 -25.28 6.74 10.87
N ASP A 214 -25.79 7.31 9.79
CA ASP A 214 -27.24 7.42 9.53
C ASP A 214 -27.90 6.05 9.32
N ARG A 215 -27.16 5.08 8.75
CA ARG A 215 -27.69 3.76 8.43
C ARG A 215 -27.66 2.78 9.61
N TRP A 216 -26.54 2.74 10.35
CA TRP A 216 -26.30 1.73 11.40
C TRP A 216 -25.77 2.31 12.72
N GLY A 217 -25.42 3.59 12.76
CA GLY A 217 -24.56 4.15 13.81
C GLY A 217 -23.07 3.85 13.57
N LEU A 218 -22.22 4.59 14.27
CA LEU A 218 -20.77 4.45 14.16
C LEU A 218 -20.12 4.80 15.50
N THR A 219 -19.29 3.90 16.02
CA THR A 219 -18.57 4.07 17.29
C THR A 219 -17.07 4.00 17.06
N ASP A 220 -16.28 4.61 17.95
CA ASP A 220 -14.83 4.51 17.88
C ASP A 220 -14.41 3.04 18.01
N GLY A 221 -13.55 2.60 17.09
CA GLY A 221 -13.04 1.24 17.09
C GLY A 221 -12.06 1.04 18.25
N THR A 222 -12.10 -0.13 18.87
CA THR A 222 -11.18 -0.51 19.96
C THR A 222 -9.76 -0.81 19.45
N VAL A 223 -9.61 -1.10 18.15
CA VAL A 223 -8.34 -1.47 17.53
C VAL A 223 -7.53 -0.22 17.19
N ARG A 224 -6.49 0.06 17.98
CA ARG A 224 -5.45 1.03 17.62
C ARG A 224 -4.38 0.36 16.76
N GLY A 225 -4.39 0.64 15.45
CA GLY A 225 -3.33 0.19 14.53
C GLY A 225 -2.24 1.25 14.34
N ASN A 226 -1.03 0.84 13.96
CA ASN A 226 0.06 1.75 13.55
C ASN A 226 -0.14 2.36 12.14
N GLY A 227 -1.37 2.31 11.62
CA GLY A 227 -1.74 2.84 10.31
C GLY A 227 -2.26 4.28 10.40
N PRO A 228 -2.43 4.96 9.26
CA PRO A 228 -2.96 6.33 9.25
C PRO A 228 -4.48 6.38 9.43
N ALA A 229 -5.14 5.23 9.41
CA ALA A 229 -6.59 5.15 9.40
C ALA A 229 -7.14 5.40 10.79
N ASP A 230 -8.12 6.29 10.90
CA ASP A 230 -8.93 6.38 12.09
C ASP A 230 -9.95 5.24 12.04
N VAL A 231 -9.99 4.44 13.11
CA VAL A 231 -10.69 3.16 13.14
C VAL A 231 -12.02 3.32 13.86
N PHE A 232 -13.08 2.86 13.22
CA PHE A 232 -14.45 2.87 13.71
C PHE A 232 -15.05 1.47 13.63
N GLN A 233 -16.19 1.28 14.26
CA GLN A 233 -16.95 0.04 14.22
C GLN A 233 -18.44 0.34 14.18
N ILE A 234 -19.15 -0.38 13.30
CA ILE A 234 -20.61 -0.43 13.29
C ILE A 234 -21.05 -1.25 14.52
N PRO A 235 -22.03 -0.79 15.33
CA PRO A 235 -22.50 -1.54 16.49
C PRO A 235 -22.92 -2.98 16.12
N GLY A 236 -22.31 -3.97 16.78
CA GLY A 236 -22.59 -5.40 16.55
C GLY A 236 -21.84 -6.04 15.36
N ALA A 237 -21.06 -5.27 14.59
CA ALA A 237 -20.25 -5.80 13.51
C ALA A 237 -19.08 -6.66 14.01
N GLN A 238 -18.74 -7.71 13.26
CA GLN A 238 -17.56 -8.55 13.53
C GLN A 238 -16.25 -7.84 13.15
N GLY A 239 -16.29 -7.07 12.07
CA GLY A 239 -15.17 -6.33 11.50
C GLY A 239 -15.09 -4.89 11.97
N THR A 240 -14.22 -4.13 11.30
CA THR A 240 -13.99 -2.70 11.60
C THR A 240 -13.86 -1.88 10.32
N LEU A 241 -14.14 -0.60 10.44
CA LEU A 241 -14.00 0.38 9.36
C LEU A 241 -12.78 1.26 9.63
N GLY A 242 -12.08 1.67 8.59
CA GLY A 242 -10.99 2.64 8.69
C GLY A 242 -11.13 3.75 7.66
N PHE A 243 -10.80 4.98 8.03
CA PHE A 243 -10.83 6.12 7.13
C PHE A 243 -9.44 6.73 7.02
N ILE A 244 -8.90 6.80 5.80
CA ILE A 244 -7.59 7.38 5.50
C ILE A 244 -7.81 8.75 4.87
N SER A 245 -7.91 9.76 5.75
CA SER A 245 -8.21 11.17 5.48
C SER A 245 -6.98 11.94 4.96
N GLN A 246 -6.30 11.47 3.93
CA GLN A 246 -5.03 12.07 3.51
C GLN A 246 -5.14 13.48 2.91
N MET A 247 -6.32 13.85 2.37
CA MET A 247 -6.59 15.19 1.83
C MET A 247 -7.21 16.09 2.90
N SER A 248 -8.16 15.56 3.67
CA SER A 248 -8.91 16.34 4.67
C SER A 248 -8.21 16.45 6.04
N GLU A 249 -7.48 15.41 6.48
CA GLU A 249 -6.85 15.32 7.80
C GLU A 249 -5.43 14.71 7.69
N CYS A 250 -4.51 15.46 7.08
CA CYS A 250 -3.15 14.99 6.80
C CYS A 250 -2.39 14.51 8.07
N PHE A 251 -1.82 13.29 8.01
CA PHE A 251 -1.16 12.57 9.12
C PHE A 251 0.38 12.55 9.04
N CYS A 252 0.99 13.50 8.33
CA CYS A 252 2.44 13.52 8.08
C CYS A 252 3.31 13.64 9.34
N ASP A 253 2.78 14.26 10.39
CA ASP A 253 3.38 14.40 11.73
C ASP A 253 3.55 13.05 12.45
N ARG A 254 2.63 12.11 12.22
CA ARG A 254 2.63 10.74 12.77
C ARG A 254 3.17 9.67 11.81
N CYS A 255 3.75 10.05 10.67
CA CYS A 255 4.20 9.11 9.64
C CYS A 255 5.53 8.42 9.99
N ASN A 256 5.50 7.10 10.23
CA ASN A 256 6.65 6.25 10.53
C ASN A 256 7.21 5.46 9.32
N ARG A 257 6.82 5.80 8.09
CA ARG A 257 7.04 4.94 6.91
C ARG A 257 8.18 5.43 6.02
N MET A 258 9.03 4.52 5.58
CA MET A 258 9.97 4.68 4.47
C MET A 258 9.57 3.77 3.31
N ARG A 259 9.99 4.10 2.08
CA ARG A 259 9.64 3.35 0.86
C ARG A 259 10.89 2.97 0.10
N LEU A 260 11.07 1.68 -0.19
CA LEU A 260 12.10 1.16 -1.08
C LEU A 260 11.43 0.75 -2.39
N SER A 261 11.80 1.37 -3.50
CA SER A 261 11.30 1.02 -4.83
C SER A 261 11.97 -0.25 -5.38
N ALA A 262 11.37 -0.85 -6.41
CA ALA A 262 11.89 -2.07 -7.03
C ALA A 262 13.28 -1.88 -7.63
N ASP A 263 13.56 -0.69 -8.19
CA ASP A 263 14.86 -0.28 -8.73
C ASP A 263 15.86 0.19 -7.65
N GLY A 264 15.50 0.11 -6.36
CA GLY A 264 16.40 0.30 -5.23
C GLY A 264 16.53 1.72 -4.69
N TRP A 265 15.62 2.62 -5.06
CA TRP A 265 15.56 3.95 -4.46
C TRP A 265 14.84 3.93 -3.12
N LEU A 266 15.53 4.40 -2.09
CA LEU A 266 14.94 4.65 -0.78
C LEU A 266 14.38 6.08 -0.75
N ARG A 267 13.09 6.19 -0.46
CA ARG A 267 12.35 7.45 -0.36
C ARG A 267 11.82 7.67 1.07
N PRO A 268 11.95 8.90 1.60
CA PRO A 268 11.38 9.24 2.90
C PRO A 268 9.86 9.45 2.84
N CYS A 269 9.30 9.85 1.70
CA CYS A 269 7.88 10.13 1.54
C CYS A 269 7.35 9.54 0.22
N LEU A 270 6.03 9.35 0.14
CA LEU A 270 5.35 8.99 -1.10
C LEU A 270 5.39 10.16 -2.11
N LEU A 271 5.13 11.38 -1.61
CA LEU A 271 4.90 12.58 -2.44
C LEU A 271 6.16 13.40 -2.68
N ASN A 272 7.29 13.02 -2.09
CA ASN A 272 8.52 13.81 -2.18
C ASN A 272 9.62 13.01 -2.86
N GLU A 273 10.14 13.57 -3.96
CA GLU A 273 11.25 13.00 -4.72
C GLU A 273 12.62 13.51 -4.27
N THR A 274 12.70 14.47 -3.34
CA THR A 274 13.95 15.02 -2.81
C THR A 274 14.52 14.12 -1.71
N GLY A 275 15.85 14.02 -1.66
CA GLY A 275 16.57 13.28 -0.62
C GLY A 275 16.49 11.75 -0.75
N GLN A 276 16.21 11.24 -1.95
CA GLN A 276 16.25 9.80 -2.20
C GLN A 276 17.68 9.27 -2.31
N ILE A 277 17.87 8.01 -1.95
CA ILE A 277 19.17 7.33 -2.04
C ILE A 277 19.03 6.10 -2.93
N ASN A 278 19.90 5.96 -3.93
CA ASN A 278 19.95 4.77 -4.78
C ASN A 278 20.78 3.66 -4.12
N LEU A 279 20.14 2.84 -3.27
CA LEU A 279 20.82 1.79 -2.50
C LEU A 279 21.33 0.66 -3.39
N ARG A 280 20.65 0.36 -4.50
CA ARG A 280 21.08 -0.68 -5.44
C ARG A 280 22.41 -0.32 -6.07
N GLU A 281 22.56 0.92 -6.53
CA GLU A 281 23.81 1.39 -7.14
C GLU A 281 24.96 1.40 -6.14
N LEU A 282 24.73 1.88 -4.91
CA LEU A 282 25.74 1.84 -3.85
C LEU A 282 26.18 0.40 -3.53
N LEU A 283 25.22 -0.53 -3.43
CA LEU A 283 25.50 -1.94 -3.18
C LEU A 283 26.32 -2.57 -4.31
N ARG A 284 25.93 -2.34 -5.57
CA ARG A 284 26.63 -2.86 -6.77
C ARG A 284 27.99 -2.23 -7.00
N ALA A 285 28.18 -0.98 -6.57
CA ALA A 285 29.48 -0.30 -6.58
C ALA A 285 30.43 -0.81 -5.47
N GLY A 286 29.96 -1.70 -4.59
CA GLY A 286 30.78 -2.27 -3.51
C GLY A 286 31.01 -1.31 -2.34
N VAL A 287 30.15 -0.30 -2.16
CA VAL A 287 30.24 0.61 -1.02
C VAL A 287 30.06 -0.18 0.28
N PRO A 288 30.90 0.02 1.31
CA PRO A 288 30.79 -0.70 2.57
C PRO A 288 29.40 -0.57 3.19
N LEU A 289 28.81 -1.68 3.63
CA LEU A 289 27.46 -1.72 4.21
C LEU A 289 27.30 -0.78 5.42
N ALA A 290 28.37 -0.55 6.18
CA ALA A 290 28.39 0.39 7.29
C ALA A 290 28.16 1.84 6.86
N GLU A 291 28.68 2.24 5.70
CA GLU A 291 28.50 3.56 5.12
C GLU A 291 27.08 3.72 4.57
N ILE A 292 26.57 2.70 3.86
CA ILE A 292 25.17 2.68 3.39
C ILE A 292 24.21 2.83 4.59
N ARG A 293 24.47 2.10 5.68
CA ARG A 293 23.72 2.19 6.94
C ARG A 293 23.76 3.59 7.56
N GLU A 294 24.91 4.26 7.52
CA GLU A 294 25.01 5.64 8.01
C GLU A 294 24.18 6.60 7.16
N GLN A 295 24.24 6.49 5.84
CA GLN A 295 23.42 7.32 4.93
C GLN A 295 21.91 7.12 5.18
N VAL A 296 21.47 5.86 5.33
CA VAL A 296 20.07 5.54 5.66
C VAL A 296 19.69 6.11 7.03
N SER A 297 20.56 6.00 8.04
CA SER A 297 20.31 6.56 9.37
C SER A 297 20.11 8.08 9.33
N ARG A 298 20.94 8.79 8.57
CA ARG A 298 20.82 10.24 8.37
C ARG A 298 19.51 10.61 7.69
N LEU A 299 19.09 9.87 6.66
CA LEU A 299 17.82 10.10 5.98
C LEU A 299 16.61 9.88 6.90
N VAL A 300 16.64 8.82 7.71
CA VAL A 300 15.61 8.53 8.72
C VAL A 300 15.51 9.68 9.73
N PHE A 301 16.64 10.20 10.21
CA PHE A 301 16.67 11.34 11.13
C PHE A 301 16.11 12.62 10.50
N ALA A 302 16.37 12.86 9.21
CA ALA A 302 15.88 14.04 8.49
C ALA A 302 14.38 13.97 8.11
N LYS A 303 13.77 12.77 8.10
CA LYS A 303 12.40 12.55 7.63
C LYS A 303 11.35 13.48 8.24
N PRO A 304 11.31 13.76 9.56
CA PRO A 304 10.31 14.66 10.13
C PRO A 304 10.35 16.04 9.49
N GLU A 305 11.54 16.61 9.29
CA GLU A 305 11.66 17.92 8.62
C GLU A 305 11.20 17.89 7.17
N ILE A 306 11.52 16.83 6.44
CA ILE A 306 11.11 16.63 5.04
C ILE A 306 9.58 16.58 4.92
N ASN A 307 8.93 15.85 5.83
CA ASN A 307 7.47 15.74 5.86
C ASN A 307 6.79 17.07 6.20
N PHE A 308 7.34 17.84 7.15
CA PHE A 308 6.76 19.11 7.58
C PHE A 308 6.93 20.23 6.56
N LYS A 309 8.12 20.37 5.95
CA LYS A 309 8.43 21.48 5.02
C LYS A 309 7.70 21.38 3.68
N MET A 310 7.21 20.20 3.31
CA MET A 310 6.70 19.88 1.96
C MET A 310 5.25 19.34 2.00
N ARG A 311 4.50 19.64 3.07
CA ARG A 311 3.11 19.19 3.25
C ARG A 311 2.20 19.62 2.08
N ASP A 312 2.45 20.81 1.53
CA ASP A 312 1.64 21.40 0.45
C ASP A 312 2.22 21.19 -0.95
N SER A 313 3.46 20.69 -1.07
CA SER A 313 4.12 20.51 -2.38
C SER A 313 3.53 19.35 -3.19
N GLY A 314 2.73 18.50 -2.54
CA GLY A 314 2.08 17.36 -3.18
C GLY A 314 1.04 17.74 -4.25
N VAL A 315 0.65 19.02 -4.30
CA VAL A 315 -0.39 19.57 -5.17
C VAL A 315 0.18 20.30 -6.39
N THR A 316 1.48 20.65 -6.38
CA THR A 316 2.03 21.62 -7.36
C THR A 316 3.21 21.09 -8.19
N GLY A 317 3.67 19.86 -7.96
CA GLY A 317 4.81 19.26 -8.67
C GLY A 317 4.41 18.31 -9.79
N ALA A 318 5.12 18.37 -10.92
CA ALA A 318 5.08 17.30 -11.92
C ALA A 318 5.79 16.06 -11.36
N TYR A 319 5.04 14.97 -11.15
CA TYR A 319 5.60 13.72 -10.67
C TYR A 319 6.25 12.96 -11.83
N SER A 320 7.51 12.55 -11.67
CA SER A 320 8.22 11.77 -12.70
C SER A 320 7.88 10.28 -12.67
N ARG A 321 7.29 9.78 -11.57
CA ARG A 321 6.94 8.37 -11.35
C ARG A 321 5.49 8.18 -10.93
N THR A 322 4.89 7.06 -11.34
CA THR A 322 3.52 6.70 -10.97
C THR A 322 3.42 5.95 -9.65
N MET A 323 2.19 5.80 -9.14
CA MET A 323 1.90 5.10 -7.89
C MET A 323 2.39 3.65 -7.87
N SER A 324 2.33 2.94 -9.00
CA SER A 324 2.86 1.57 -9.14
C SER A 324 4.38 1.50 -9.01
N GLN A 325 5.10 2.51 -9.47
CA GLN A 325 6.58 2.54 -9.44
C GLN A 325 7.14 2.88 -8.04
N ILE A 326 6.35 3.56 -7.20
CA ILE A 326 6.75 4.02 -5.86
C ILE A 326 6.14 3.19 -4.71
N GLY A 327 5.47 2.09 -5.06
CA GLY A 327 4.88 1.14 -4.12
C GLY A 327 3.67 1.70 -3.37
N GLY A 328 2.80 2.44 -4.07
CA GLY A 328 1.57 3.12 -3.61
C GLY A 328 0.91 2.54 -2.39
#